data_AF-A0A454CX55-F1
#
_entry.id   AF-A0A454CX55-F1
#
_cell.length_a   1.000
_cell.length_b   1.000
_cell.length_c   1.000
_cell.angle_alpha   90.00
_cell.angle_beta   90.00
_cell.angle_gamma   90.00
#
_symmetry.space_group_name_H-M   'P 1'
#
loop_
_entity.id
_entity.type
_entity.pdbx_description
1 polymer ?
#
loop_
_entity_poly.entity_id
_entity_poly.type
_entity_poly.pdbx_seq_one_letter_code
_entity_poly.pdbx_strand_id
1 'polypeptide(L)'
;INRQYWKVTMKLNTSEIDWKLTFGSFGFVLLLGILAVVYPEAVKSTMSGMLDFTVINFGSGFLWYTLFATGALLFLAFSKYGDIRMGDTKPKFTKFQLFAMALSAGMGASTMYWGFIEAVYYFMDPQFGITDKAMAMEYATAYNMFHWGAAGWFIYLIVAIPFAVVFYLKKSRRMSLSGVINSLFDDRLPVWAQKFIDLLFIITTLAATALTLGLGIPMISSNLASLTGIPDNLMLGIGVILGLSVIFSLSSYIGIEKGMARLSSATIYICAAFVGIIFIIGPSALIMNNLTNGIGIMLTEYIRMSTNTDPYGTTLFPQYWTV
;
A
#
# COMPACT_ATOMS: atom_id res chain seq x y z
N ILE A 1 -26.81 -18.78 28.68
CA ILE A 1 -26.22 -19.21 27.40
C ILE A 1 -24.71 -19.39 27.61
N ASN A 2 -24.22 -20.61 27.37
CA ASN A 2 -23.05 -21.23 28.01
C ASN A 2 -21.69 -20.54 27.82
N ARG A 3 -20.99 -20.28 28.95
CA ARG A 3 -19.58 -19.83 29.05
C ARG A 3 -18.53 -20.89 28.65
N GLN A 4 -18.94 -21.98 28.02
CA GLN A 4 -18.11 -23.19 27.88
C GLN A 4 -17.22 -23.21 26.61
N TYR A 5 -17.36 -22.23 25.71
CA TYR A 5 -16.57 -22.17 24.46
C TYR A 5 -15.21 -21.45 24.58
N TRP A 6 -14.85 -20.93 25.76
CA TRP A 6 -13.60 -20.19 25.97
C TRP A 6 -12.42 -21.05 26.43
N LYS A 7 -12.62 -22.36 26.62
CA LYS A 7 -11.57 -23.32 27.01
C LYS A 7 -11.28 -24.35 25.92
N VAL A 8 -11.17 -23.92 24.67
CA VAL A 8 -10.30 -24.67 23.75
C VAL A 8 -8.90 -24.17 24.02
N THR A 9 -8.14 -24.89 24.83
CA THR A 9 -6.67 -24.88 24.81
C THR A 9 -6.24 -25.33 23.41
N MET A 10 -6.41 -24.44 22.43
CA MET A 10 -5.89 -24.65 21.09
C MET A 10 -4.39 -24.51 21.22
N LYS A 11 -3.71 -25.67 21.25
CA LYS A 11 -2.27 -25.73 21.03
C LYS A 11 -2.00 -24.91 19.77
N LEU A 12 -1.26 -23.81 19.91
CA LEU A 12 -0.54 -23.22 18.79
C LEU A 12 0.33 -24.35 18.27
N ASN A 13 -0.10 -25.03 17.20
CA ASN A 13 0.79 -25.94 16.51
C ASN A 13 1.89 -25.02 15.96
N THR A 14 3.08 -25.13 16.52
CA THR A 14 4.27 -24.45 16.02
C THR A 14 4.29 -24.62 14.51
N SER A 15 4.29 -23.49 13.81
CA SER A 15 4.17 -23.38 12.36
C SER A 15 4.92 -24.50 11.63
N GLU A 16 4.19 -25.45 11.06
CA GLU A 16 4.74 -26.22 9.94
C GLU A 16 4.90 -25.22 8.81
N ILE A 17 6.12 -24.68 8.67
CA ILE A 17 6.48 -23.85 7.53
C ILE A 17 6.18 -24.69 6.28
N ASP A 18 5.35 -24.18 5.35
CA ASP A 18 5.17 -24.82 4.06
C ASP A 18 6.43 -24.62 3.23
N TRP A 19 7.43 -25.47 3.46
CA TRP A 19 8.73 -25.40 2.82
C TRP A 19 8.65 -25.44 1.30
N LYS A 20 7.65 -26.15 0.74
CA LYS A 20 7.46 -26.21 -0.71
C LYS A 20 7.06 -24.84 -1.25
N LEU A 21 6.10 -24.18 -0.60
CA LEU A 21 5.69 -22.82 -0.96
C LEU A 21 6.83 -21.82 -0.74
N THR A 22 7.55 -21.91 0.37
CA THR A 22 8.68 -21.02 0.69
C THR A 22 9.81 -21.13 -0.33
N PHE A 23 10.31 -22.34 -0.61
CA PHE A 23 11.39 -22.52 -1.58
C PHE A 23 10.91 -22.25 -3.01
N GLY A 24 9.66 -22.59 -3.34
CA GLY A 24 9.08 -22.30 -4.66
C GLY A 24 8.99 -20.81 -4.94
N SER A 25 8.46 -20.03 -3.99
CA SER A 25 8.36 -18.56 -4.11
C SER A 25 9.74 -17.89 -4.10
N PHE A 26 10.66 -18.30 -3.22
CA PHE A 26 12.02 -17.78 -3.19
C PHE A 26 12.78 -18.06 -4.49
N GLY A 27 12.73 -19.31 -4.99
CA GLY A 27 13.37 -19.68 -6.24
C GLY A 27 12.83 -18.91 -7.44
N PHE A 28 11.52 -18.67 -7.48
CA PHE A 28 10.90 -17.87 -8.53
C PHE A 28 11.36 -16.41 -8.50
N VAL A 29 11.36 -15.77 -7.33
CA VAL A 29 11.82 -14.38 -7.19
C VAL A 29 13.31 -14.25 -7.51
N LEU A 30 14.14 -15.22 -7.08
CA LEU A 30 15.56 -15.25 -7.39
C LEU A 30 15.79 -15.39 -8.90
N LEU A 31 15.04 -16.26 -9.57
CA LEU A 31 15.09 -16.41 -11.03
C LEU A 31 14.76 -15.11 -11.74
N LEU A 32 13.68 -14.42 -11.35
CA LEU A 32 13.31 -13.12 -11.93
C LEU A 32 14.41 -12.08 -11.71
N GLY A 33 15.02 -12.04 -10.52
CA GLY A 33 16.15 -11.16 -10.23
C GLY A 33 17.38 -11.44 -11.12
N ILE A 34 17.73 -12.72 -11.31
CA ILE A 34 18.83 -13.12 -12.20
C ILE A 34 18.52 -12.71 -13.64
N LEU A 35 17.30 -12.96 -14.14
CA LEU A 35 16.91 -12.56 -15.49
C LEU A 35 16.98 -11.04 -15.68
N ALA A 36 16.58 -10.25 -14.67
CA ALA A 36 16.66 -8.80 -14.72
C ALA A 36 18.11 -8.28 -14.78
N VAL A 37 19.06 -8.97 -14.13
CA VAL A 37 20.49 -8.62 -14.17
C VAL A 37 21.15 -9.06 -15.47
N VAL A 38 20.85 -10.27 -15.95
CA VAL A 38 21.49 -10.85 -17.14
C VAL A 38 20.91 -10.30 -18.44
N TYR A 39 19.60 -10.02 -18.47
CA TYR A 39 18.86 -9.57 -19.66
C TYR A 39 18.01 -8.32 -19.38
N PRO A 40 18.60 -7.19 -18.93
CA PRO A 40 17.86 -6.03 -18.46
C PRO A 40 16.91 -5.44 -19.51
N GLU A 41 17.36 -5.31 -20.76
CA GLU A 41 16.53 -4.72 -21.83
C GLU A 41 15.35 -5.63 -22.22
N ALA A 42 15.56 -6.95 -22.27
CA ALA A 42 14.49 -7.89 -22.58
C ALA A 42 13.44 -7.92 -21.46
N VAL A 43 13.89 -7.90 -20.20
CA VAL A 43 13.00 -7.83 -19.04
C VAL A 43 12.22 -6.51 -19.04
N LYS A 44 12.89 -5.37 -19.25
CA LYS A 44 12.24 -4.06 -19.34
C LYS A 44 11.18 -4.03 -20.43
N SER A 45 11.53 -4.45 -21.66
CA SER A 45 10.59 -4.49 -22.78
C SER A 45 9.39 -5.39 -22.50
N THR A 46 9.62 -6.58 -21.91
CA THR A 46 8.55 -7.52 -21.56
C THR A 46 7.64 -6.93 -20.50
N MET A 47 8.20 -6.37 -19.42
CA MET A 47 7.43 -5.76 -18.33
C MET A 47 6.63 -4.55 -18.81
N SER A 48 7.22 -3.69 -19.66
CA SER A 48 6.50 -2.57 -20.28
C SER A 48 5.32 -3.07 -21.13
N GLY A 49 5.52 -4.08 -21.97
CA GLY A 49 4.42 -4.65 -22.76
C GLY A 49 3.31 -5.27 -21.90
N MET A 50 3.67 -5.92 -20.79
CA MET A 50 2.70 -6.44 -19.81
C MET A 50 1.93 -5.32 -19.09
N LEU A 51 2.62 -4.23 -18.73
CA LEU A 51 2.00 -3.05 -18.12
C LEU A 51 1.02 -2.41 -19.10
N ASP A 52 1.46 -2.13 -20.33
CA ASP A 52 0.61 -1.53 -21.38
C ASP A 52 -0.62 -2.38 -21.65
N PHE A 53 -0.44 -3.71 -21.80
CA PHE A 53 -1.55 -4.64 -21.95
C PHE A 53 -2.52 -4.56 -20.77
N THR A 54 -2.01 -4.52 -19.54
CA THR A 54 -2.83 -4.47 -18.32
C THR A 54 -3.63 -3.18 -18.25
N VAL A 55 -2.96 -2.05 -18.46
CA VAL A 55 -3.55 -0.71 -18.37
C VAL A 55 -4.61 -0.50 -19.46
N ILE A 56 -4.33 -0.90 -20.71
CA ILE A 56 -5.27 -0.74 -21.83
C ILE A 56 -6.52 -1.62 -21.65
N ASN A 57 -6.34 -2.89 -21.27
CA ASN A 57 -7.44 -3.85 -21.27
C ASN A 57 -8.19 -3.94 -19.93
N PHE A 58 -7.52 -3.65 -18.82
CA PHE A 58 -8.07 -3.80 -17.46
C PHE A 58 -8.12 -2.49 -16.66
N GLY A 59 -7.61 -1.37 -17.18
CA GLY A 59 -7.59 -0.09 -16.47
C GLY A 59 -8.96 0.34 -15.96
N SER A 60 -10.00 0.23 -16.79
CA SER A 60 -11.38 0.51 -16.36
C SER A 60 -11.85 -0.39 -15.20
N GLY A 61 -11.37 -1.64 -15.14
CA GLY A 61 -11.65 -2.56 -14.04
C GLY A 61 -11.05 -2.10 -12.71
N PHE A 62 -9.81 -1.58 -12.71
CA PHE A 62 -9.20 -0.98 -11.52
C PHE A 62 -9.98 0.23 -11.02
N LEU A 63 -10.42 1.10 -11.94
CA LEU A 63 -11.24 2.28 -11.62
C LEU A 63 -12.59 1.89 -10.99
N TRP A 64 -13.31 0.95 -11.61
CA TRP A 64 -14.56 0.43 -11.06
C TRP A 64 -14.37 -0.29 -9.72
N TYR A 65 -13.24 -0.98 -9.53
CA TYR A 65 -12.90 -1.60 -8.24
C TYR A 65 -12.73 -0.56 -7.14
N THR A 66 -12.06 0.57 -7.41
CA THR A 66 -11.94 1.68 -6.46
C THR A 66 -13.31 2.27 -6.08
N LEU A 67 -14.17 2.51 -7.08
CA LEU A 67 -15.53 3.01 -6.82
C LEU A 67 -16.40 1.99 -6.07
N PHE A 68 -16.28 0.71 -6.41
CA PHE A 68 -16.94 -0.39 -5.71
C PHE A 68 -16.49 -0.48 -4.25
N ALA A 69 -15.18 -0.47 -3.98
CA ALA A 69 -14.63 -0.54 -2.63
C ALA A 69 -15.15 0.62 -1.77
N THR A 70 -15.21 1.82 -2.36
CA THR A 70 -15.79 3.02 -1.73
C THR A 70 -17.25 2.80 -1.37
N GLY A 71 -18.10 2.45 -2.35
CA GLY A 71 -19.53 2.25 -2.14
C GLY A 71 -19.82 1.13 -1.14
N ALA A 72 -19.09 0.01 -1.23
CA ALA A 72 -19.23 -1.14 -0.34
C ALA A 72 -18.86 -0.78 1.10
N LEU A 73 -17.77 -0.05 1.32
CA LEU A 73 -17.34 0.36 2.67
C LEU A 73 -18.28 1.39 3.29
N LEU A 74 -18.74 2.38 2.51
CA LEU A 74 -19.74 3.33 3.00
C LEU A 74 -21.06 2.63 3.32
N PHE A 75 -21.50 1.70 2.48
CA PHE A 75 -22.67 0.87 2.75
C PHE A 75 -22.49 0.07 4.05
N LEU A 76 -21.35 -0.61 4.23
CA LEU A 76 -21.08 -1.35 5.47
C LEU A 76 -21.07 -0.43 6.68
N ALA A 77 -20.44 0.74 6.58
CA ALA A 77 -20.32 1.69 7.68
C ALA A 77 -21.67 2.30 8.12
N PHE A 78 -22.56 2.60 7.17
CA PHE A 78 -23.84 3.27 7.44
C PHE A 78 -25.05 2.33 7.50
N SER A 79 -24.90 1.04 7.17
CA SER A 79 -25.95 0.05 7.29
C SER A 79 -25.89 -0.69 8.63
N LYS A 80 -26.90 -1.54 8.88
CA LYS A 80 -26.95 -2.48 10.01
C LYS A 80 -25.71 -3.38 10.14
N TYR A 81 -24.90 -3.53 9.09
CA TYR A 81 -23.69 -4.34 9.13
C TYR A 81 -22.54 -3.64 9.88
N GLY A 82 -22.55 -2.30 9.96
CA GLY A 82 -21.57 -1.52 10.71
C GLY A 82 -21.68 -1.69 12.22
N ASP A 83 -22.85 -2.08 12.71
CA ASP A 83 -23.10 -2.40 14.12
C ASP A 83 -22.60 -3.80 14.52
N ILE A 84 -22.17 -4.62 13.56
CA ILE A 84 -21.64 -5.95 13.85
C ILE A 84 -20.30 -5.82 14.57
N ARG A 85 -20.29 -6.26 15.82
CA ARG A 85 -19.08 -6.28 16.63
C ARG A 85 -18.16 -7.44 16.23
N MET A 86 -16.94 -7.10 15.83
CA MET A 86 -15.88 -8.08 15.55
C MET A 86 -15.25 -8.58 16.85
N GLY A 87 -15.76 -9.71 17.35
CA GLY A 87 -15.25 -10.40 18.55
C GLY A 87 -15.94 -9.99 19.86
N ASP A 88 -15.76 -10.82 20.88
CA ASP A 88 -16.53 -10.71 22.14
C ASP A 88 -15.82 -9.91 23.25
N THR A 89 -14.54 -9.59 23.08
CA THR A 89 -13.73 -8.89 24.08
C THR A 89 -13.78 -7.38 23.93
N LYS A 90 -13.46 -6.64 24.99
CA LYS A 90 -13.28 -5.18 24.90
C LYS A 90 -12.14 -4.87 23.92
N PRO A 91 -12.23 -3.80 23.12
CA PRO A 91 -11.12 -3.37 22.25
C PRO A 91 -9.84 -3.21 23.05
N LYS A 92 -8.74 -3.79 22.55
CA LYS A 92 -7.42 -3.68 23.18
C LYS A 92 -6.82 -2.27 23.03
N PHE A 93 -7.21 -1.58 21.96
CA PHE A 93 -6.69 -0.27 21.57
C PHE A 93 -7.83 0.74 21.52
N THR A 94 -7.52 2.00 21.85
CA THR A 94 -8.46 3.11 21.63
C THR A 94 -8.63 3.39 20.14
N LYS A 95 -9.69 4.12 19.77
CA LYS A 95 -9.91 4.51 18.36
C LYS A 95 -8.73 5.32 17.79
N PHE A 96 -8.16 6.22 18.60
CA PHE A 96 -6.99 7.00 18.20
C PHE A 96 -5.74 6.12 18.00
N GLN A 97 -5.51 5.15 18.88
CA GLN A 97 -4.40 4.20 18.73
C GLN A 97 -4.57 3.34 17.46
N LEU A 98 -5.78 2.89 17.16
CA LEU A 98 -6.07 2.16 15.92
C LEU A 98 -5.81 3.02 14.68
N PHE A 99 -6.24 4.27 14.69
CA PHE A 99 -5.98 5.23 13.62
C PHE A 99 -4.48 5.46 13.42
N ALA A 100 -3.74 5.73 14.50
CA ALA A 100 -2.29 5.91 14.44
C ALA A 100 -1.57 4.66 13.91
N MET A 101 -1.95 3.47 14.37
CA MET A 101 -1.40 2.21 13.87
C MET A 101 -1.70 1.99 12.38
N ALA A 102 -2.91 2.32 11.93
CA ALA A 102 -3.29 2.19 10.52
C ALA A 102 -2.48 3.15 9.62
N LEU A 103 -2.32 4.41 10.04
CA LEU A 103 -1.45 5.37 9.35
C LEU A 103 -0.01 4.85 9.26
N SER A 104 0.51 4.34 10.38
CA SER A 104 1.89 3.84 10.45
C SER A 104 2.12 2.61 9.59
N ALA A 105 1.09 1.79 9.39
CA ALA A 105 1.16 0.58 8.58
C ALA A 105 1.15 0.87 7.08
N GLY A 106 0.49 1.95 6.63
CA GLY A 106 0.42 2.31 5.21
C GLY A 106 1.43 3.35 4.75
N MET A 107 2.10 4.08 5.66
CA MET A 107 3.15 5.02 5.30
C MET A 107 4.49 4.31 5.08
N GLY A 108 5.00 4.36 3.85
CA GLY A 108 6.28 3.77 3.45
C GLY A 108 7.26 4.79 2.86
N ALA A 109 8.44 4.32 2.45
CA ALA A 109 9.43 5.17 1.77
C ALA A 109 8.88 5.77 0.46
N SER A 110 8.00 5.05 -0.24
CA SER A 110 7.32 5.53 -1.45
C SER A 110 6.41 6.73 -1.17
N THR A 111 5.74 6.78 -0.01
CA THR A 111 4.91 7.93 0.40
C THR A 111 5.75 9.19 0.53
N MET A 112 6.97 9.08 1.06
CA MET A 112 7.90 10.21 1.13
C MET A 112 8.35 10.64 -0.27
N TYR A 113 8.60 9.72 -1.19
CA TYR A 113 9.02 10.07 -2.55
C TYR A 113 7.90 10.77 -3.33
N TRP A 114 6.73 10.13 -3.43
CA TRP A 114 5.60 10.63 -4.22
C TRP A 114 4.90 11.83 -3.57
N GLY A 115 4.88 11.90 -2.24
CA GLY A 115 4.24 13.00 -1.51
C GLY A 115 4.79 14.39 -1.85
N PHE A 116 6.04 14.50 -2.33
CA PHE A 116 6.63 15.79 -2.74
C PHE A 116 6.48 16.10 -4.23
N ILE A 117 6.59 15.09 -5.09
CA ILE A 117 6.77 15.31 -6.53
C ILE A 117 5.49 15.08 -7.34
N GLU A 118 4.58 14.25 -6.84
CA GLU A 118 3.45 13.78 -7.63
C GLU A 118 2.49 14.92 -8.00
N ALA A 119 2.15 15.79 -7.05
CA ALA A 119 1.36 16.98 -7.32
C ALA A 119 2.06 17.95 -8.30
N VAL A 120 3.40 17.95 -8.35
CA VAL A 120 4.15 18.74 -9.34
C VAL A 120 3.93 18.16 -10.74
N TYR A 121 3.95 16.84 -10.89
CA TYR A 121 3.62 16.20 -12.17
C TYR A 121 2.18 16.49 -12.60
N TYR A 122 1.21 16.44 -11.67
CA TYR A 122 -0.19 16.75 -11.97
C TYR A 122 -0.40 18.20 -12.40
N PHE A 123 0.40 19.12 -11.87
CA PHE A 123 0.40 20.51 -12.31
C PHE A 123 1.03 20.69 -13.69
N MET A 124 2.11 19.96 -13.98
CA MET A 124 2.83 20.04 -15.26
C MET A 124 2.05 19.41 -16.43
N ASP A 125 1.32 18.33 -16.15
CA ASP A 125 0.49 17.62 -17.13
C ASP A 125 -0.93 17.40 -16.57
N PRO A 126 -1.76 18.47 -16.55
CA PRO A 126 -3.06 18.44 -15.91
C PRO A 126 -4.10 17.68 -16.74
N GLN A 127 -5.00 17.00 -16.04
CA GLN A 127 -6.07 16.24 -16.66
C GLN A 127 -7.29 17.11 -17.03
N PHE A 128 -8.29 16.50 -17.68
CA PHE A 128 -9.57 17.12 -18.05
C PHE A 128 -9.46 18.30 -19.02
N GLY A 129 -8.35 18.41 -19.75
CA GLY A 129 -8.12 19.50 -20.70
C GLY A 129 -7.91 20.86 -20.01
N ILE A 130 -7.53 20.86 -18.73
CA ILE A 130 -7.26 22.09 -17.99
C ILE A 130 -6.01 22.77 -18.56
N THR A 131 -6.17 23.97 -19.11
CA THR A 131 -5.05 24.77 -19.62
C THR A 131 -4.71 25.95 -18.71
N ASP A 132 -5.61 26.32 -17.80
CA ASP A 132 -5.38 27.39 -16.84
C ASP A 132 -4.47 26.91 -15.71
N LYS A 133 -3.40 27.66 -15.43
CA LYS A 133 -2.38 27.26 -14.45
C LYS A 133 -2.89 27.31 -13.01
N ALA A 134 -3.77 28.26 -12.68
CA ALA A 134 -4.31 28.34 -11.33
C ALA A 134 -5.20 27.11 -11.05
N MET A 135 -6.08 26.80 -12.00
CA MET A 135 -6.93 25.60 -11.94
C MET A 135 -6.12 24.31 -11.93
N ALA A 136 -5.03 24.22 -12.72
CA ALA A 136 -4.15 23.06 -12.70
C ALA A 136 -3.52 22.82 -11.31
N MET A 137 -3.14 23.89 -10.60
CA MET A 137 -2.56 23.78 -9.25
C MET A 137 -3.59 23.33 -8.21
N GLU A 138 -4.83 23.79 -8.32
CA GLU A 138 -5.93 23.34 -7.46
C GLU A 138 -6.27 21.86 -7.69
N TYR A 139 -6.38 21.44 -8.95
CA TYR A 139 -6.65 20.05 -9.32
C TYR A 139 -5.49 19.11 -8.98
N ALA A 140 -4.25 19.55 -9.10
CA ALA A 140 -3.07 18.77 -8.72
C ALA A 140 -3.11 18.38 -7.24
N THR A 141 -3.49 19.32 -6.36
CA THR A 141 -3.66 19.05 -4.94
C THR A 141 -4.81 18.06 -4.71
N ALA A 142 -5.95 18.28 -5.37
CA ALA A 142 -7.12 17.40 -5.25
C ALA A 142 -6.85 15.96 -5.73
N TYR A 143 -6.14 15.78 -6.85
CA TYR A 143 -5.78 14.47 -7.38
C TYR A 143 -4.79 13.72 -6.48
N ASN A 144 -3.81 14.42 -5.89
CA ASN A 144 -2.94 13.81 -4.88
C ASN A 144 -3.75 13.35 -3.66
N MET A 145 -4.71 14.15 -3.19
CA MET A 145 -5.64 13.74 -2.12
C MET A 145 -6.56 12.59 -2.53
N PHE A 146 -6.91 12.47 -3.81
CA PHE A 146 -7.68 11.33 -4.31
C PHE A 146 -6.86 10.04 -4.26
N HIS A 147 -5.65 10.02 -4.84
CA HIS A 147 -4.80 8.82 -4.89
C HIS A 147 -4.29 8.38 -3.51
N TRP A 148 -3.92 9.32 -2.63
CA TRP A 148 -3.38 9.00 -1.29
C TRP A 148 -4.40 9.13 -0.15
N GLY A 149 -5.62 9.56 -0.46
CA GLY A 149 -6.72 9.67 0.49
C GLY A 149 -7.73 8.53 0.33
N ALA A 150 -9.02 8.85 0.45
CA ALA A 150 -10.07 7.85 0.63
C ALA A 150 -10.06 6.75 -0.45
N ALA A 151 -9.87 7.09 -1.73
CA ALA A 151 -9.80 6.10 -2.81
C ALA A 151 -8.67 5.08 -2.61
N GLY A 152 -7.44 5.54 -2.36
CA GLY A 152 -6.29 4.66 -2.10
C GLY A 152 -6.43 3.83 -0.82
N TRP A 153 -7.09 4.34 0.22
CA TRP A 153 -7.28 3.58 1.46
C TRP A 153 -8.45 2.59 1.39
N PHE A 154 -9.51 2.90 0.65
CA PHE A 154 -10.68 2.02 0.53
C PHE A 154 -10.36 0.71 -0.20
N ILE A 155 -9.47 0.73 -1.19
CA ILE A 155 -9.00 -0.50 -1.86
C ILE A 155 -8.26 -1.45 -0.91
N TYR A 156 -7.59 -0.93 0.12
CA TYR A 156 -6.96 -1.74 1.17
C TYR A 156 -7.97 -2.20 2.22
N LEU A 157 -8.85 -1.29 2.66
CA LEU A 157 -9.79 -1.56 3.75
C LEU A 157 -10.82 -2.63 3.38
N ILE A 158 -11.28 -2.67 2.13
CA ILE A 158 -12.27 -3.68 1.69
C ILE A 158 -11.72 -5.12 1.84
N VAL A 159 -10.42 -5.33 1.65
CA VAL A 159 -9.76 -6.64 1.80
C VAL A 159 -9.61 -7.02 3.28
N ALA A 160 -9.48 -6.04 4.18
CA ALA A 160 -9.36 -6.31 5.62
C ALA A 160 -10.65 -6.89 6.24
N ILE A 161 -11.82 -6.60 5.65
CA ILE A 161 -13.12 -7.05 6.17
C ILE A 161 -13.25 -8.59 6.17
N PRO A 162 -13.01 -9.31 5.05
CA PRO A 162 -12.95 -10.78 5.04
C PRO A 162 -12.06 -11.38 6.13
N PHE A 163 -10.87 -10.82 6.34
CA PHE A 163 -9.93 -11.30 7.36
C PHE A 163 -10.51 -11.12 8.77
N ALA A 164 -11.10 -9.97 9.06
CA ALA A 164 -11.76 -9.72 10.34
C ALA A 164 -12.95 -10.66 10.56
N VAL A 165 -13.79 -10.86 9.54
CA VAL A 165 -14.94 -11.78 9.59
C VAL A 165 -14.48 -13.22 9.85
N VAL A 166 -13.48 -13.71 9.12
CA VAL A 166 -12.98 -15.09 9.27
C VAL A 166 -12.35 -15.30 10.65
N PHE A 167 -11.55 -14.34 11.10
CA PHE A 167 -10.86 -14.43 12.38
C PHE A 167 -11.81 -14.32 13.59
N TYR A 168 -12.71 -13.34 13.59
CA TYR A 168 -13.56 -13.05 14.75
C TYR A 168 -14.89 -13.80 14.71
N LEU A 169 -15.55 -13.89 13.56
CA LEU A 169 -16.88 -14.49 13.43
C LEU A 169 -16.82 -15.99 13.09
N LYS A 170 -16.01 -16.38 12.10
CA LYS A 170 -15.80 -17.82 11.79
C LYS A 170 -14.79 -18.50 12.72
N LYS A 171 -14.07 -17.74 13.55
CA LYS A 171 -13.09 -18.25 14.54
C LYS A 171 -12.00 -19.13 13.91
N SER A 172 -11.70 -18.92 12.63
CA SER A 172 -10.61 -19.61 11.94
C SER A 172 -9.29 -18.88 12.20
N ARG A 173 -8.22 -19.66 12.40
CA ARG A 173 -6.85 -19.15 12.55
C ARG A 173 -6.03 -19.25 11.26
N ARG A 174 -6.62 -19.78 10.17
CA ARG A 174 -5.98 -19.82 8.85
C ARG A 174 -6.05 -18.43 8.21
N MET A 175 -5.02 -17.63 8.46
CA MET A 175 -4.90 -16.24 8.00
C MET A 175 -4.05 -16.09 6.72
N SER A 176 -3.75 -17.19 6.02
CA SER A 176 -3.31 -17.08 4.62
C SER A 176 -4.47 -16.55 3.78
N LEU A 177 -4.17 -15.88 2.66
CA LEU A 177 -5.22 -15.36 1.78
C LEU A 177 -6.13 -16.50 1.30
N SER A 178 -5.53 -17.63 0.90
CA SER A 178 -6.28 -18.82 0.53
C SER A 178 -7.12 -19.39 1.67
N GLY A 179 -6.63 -19.31 2.92
CA GLY A 179 -7.34 -19.79 4.10
C GLY A 179 -8.57 -18.95 4.42
N VAL A 180 -8.47 -17.62 4.28
CA VAL A 180 -9.60 -16.70 4.41
C VAL A 180 -10.64 -16.98 3.32
N ILE A 181 -10.21 -17.09 2.06
CA ILE A 181 -11.10 -17.41 0.93
C ILE A 181 -11.77 -18.78 1.16
N ASN A 182 -10.99 -19.82 1.45
CA ASN A 182 -11.49 -21.17 1.70
C ASN A 182 -12.53 -21.19 2.83
N SER A 183 -12.27 -20.45 3.91
CA SER A 183 -13.20 -20.34 5.04
C SER A 183 -14.51 -19.67 4.62
N LEU A 184 -14.49 -18.68 3.72
CA LEU A 184 -15.71 -18.06 3.19
C LEU A 184 -16.52 -19.02 2.30
N PHE A 185 -15.87 -19.97 1.63
CA PHE A 185 -16.49 -21.03 0.82
C PHE A 185 -16.68 -22.36 1.58
N ASP A 186 -16.85 -22.29 2.91
CA ASP A 186 -17.10 -23.44 3.80
C ASP A 186 -16.10 -24.61 3.61
N ASP A 187 -14.83 -24.24 3.47
CA ASP A 187 -13.68 -25.12 3.34
C ASP A 187 -13.68 -26.04 2.10
N ARG A 188 -14.36 -25.63 1.02
CA ARG A 188 -14.50 -26.41 -0.23
C ARG A 188 -13.48 -26.09 -1.32
N LEU A 189 -12.54 -25.18 -1.09
CA LEU A 189 -11.55 -24.80 -2.11
C LEU A 189 -10.51 -25.92 -2.29
N PRO A 190 -10.23 -26.39 -3.52
CA PRO A 190 -9.22 -27.40 -3.76
C PRO A 190 -7.82 -26.97 -3.29
N VAL A 191 -7.01 -27.93 -2.81
CA VAL A 191 -5.66 -27.65 -2.28
C VAL A 191 -4.75 -26.98 -3.31
N TRP A 192 -4.85 -27.35 -4.59
CA TRP A 192 -4.04 -26.74 -5.66
C TRP A 192 -4.38 -25.25 -5.85
N ALA A 193 -5.67 -24.90 -5.77
CA ALA A 193 -6.14 -23.52 -5.91
C ALA A 193 -5.71 -22.69 -4.69
N GLN A 194 -5.78 -23.27 -3.48
CA GLN A 194 -5.28 -22.62 -2.27
C GLN A 194 -3.79 -22.26 -2.39
N LYS A 195 -2.96 -23.24 -2.81
CA LYS A 195 -1.52 -23.04 -3.00
C LYS A 195 -1.20 -22.00 -4.08
N PHE A 196 -1.97 -21.99 -5.16
CA PHE A 196 -1.80 -21.01 -6.24
C PHE A 196 -2.10 -19.58 -5.76
N ILE A 197 -3.20 -19.39 -5.01
CA ILE A 197 -3.56 -18.09 -4.41
C ILE A 197 -2.46 -17.60 -3.47
N ASP A 198 -1.97 -18.45 -2.57
CA ASP A 198 -0.93 -18.04 -1.62
C ASP A 198 0.42 -17.78 -2.32
N LEU A 199 0.75 -18.52 -3.38
CA LEU A 199 1.93 -18.25 -4.20
C LEU A 199 1.85 -16.87 -4.87
N LEU A 200 0.72 -16.56 -5.52
CA LEU A 200 0.50 -15.24 -6.11
C LEU A 200 0.61 -14.14 -5.06
N PHE A 201 -0.04 -14.33 -3.90
CA PHE A 201 -0.01 -13.36 -2.81
C PHE A 201 1.41 -13.10 -2.28
N ILE A 202 2.23 -14.14 -2.13
CA ILE A 202 3.63 -13.99 -1.72
C ILE A 202 4.42 -13.23 -2.80
N ILE A 203 4.29 -13.60 -4.08
CA ILE A 203 4.99 -12.94 -5.19
C ILE A 203 4.62 -11.46 -5.27
N THR A 204 3.32 -11.11 -5.20
CA THR A 204 2.87 -9.72 -5.27
C THR A 204 3.33 -8.92 -4.06
N THR A 205 3.33 -9.51 -2.86
CA THR A 205 3.80 -8.85 -1.63
C THR A 205 5.30 -8.57 -1.70
N LEU A 206 6.10 -9.53 -2.20
CA LEU A 206 7.53 -9.36 -2.39
C LEU A 206 7.83 -8.30 -3.47
N ALA A 207 7.08 -8.30 -4.58
CA ALA A 207 7.21 -7.28 -5.62
C ALA A 207 6.89 -5.86 -5.10
N ALA A 208 5.81 -5.69 -4.33
CA ALA A 208 5.46 -4.41 -3.70
C ALA A 208 6.54 -3.92 -2.70
N THR A 209 7.12 -4.86 -1.95
CA THR A 209 8.24 -4.57 -1.04
C THR A 209 9.49 -4.15 -1.83
N ALA A 210 9.80 -4.86 -2.92
CA ALA A 210 10.92 -4.55 -3.80
C ALA A 210 10.77 -3.17 -4.47
N LEU A 211 9.56 -2.78 -4.90
CA LEU A 211 9.27 -1.45 -5.43
C LEU A 211 9.59 -0.34 -4.41
N THR A 212 9.13 -0.53 -3.16
CA THR A 212 9.37 0.45 -2.09
C THR A 212 10.87 0.63 -1.82
N LEU A 213 11.62 -0.47 -1.81
CA LEU A 213 13.08 -0.43 -1.68
C LEU A 213 13.74 0.19 -2.93
N GLY A 214 13.27 -0.16 -4.12
CA GLY A 214 13.77 0.33 -5.40
C GLY A 214 13.65 1.84 -5.57
N LEU A 215 12.65 2.47 -4.94
CA LEU A 215 12.55 3.94 -4.84
C LEU A 215 13.37 4.50 -3.66
N GLY A 216 13.35 3.82 -2.52
CA GLY A 216 14.00 4.29 -1.30
C GLY A 216 15.53 4.30 -1.37
N ILE A 217 16.14 3.28 -1.97
CA ILE A 217 17.61 3.14 -2.02
C ILE A 217 18.25 4.26 -2.86
N PRO A 218 17.83 4.52 -4.11
CA PRO A 218 18.37 5.64 -4.89
C PRO A 218 18.11 6.99 -4.20
N MET A 219 16.96 7.17 -3.56
CA MET A 219 16.66 8.39 -2.82
C MET A 219 17.65 8.61 -1.66
N ILE A 220 17.93 7.58 -0.86
CA ILE A 220 18.92 7.67 0.24
C ILE A 220 20.33 7.88 -0.33
N SER A 221 20.70 7.13 -1.37
CA SER A 221 22.01 7.23 -2.04
C SER A 221 22.27 8.65 -2.56
N SER A 222 21.31 9.21 -3.31
CA SER A 222 21.40 10.55 -3.89
C SER A 222 21.47 11.66 -2.83
N ASN A 223 20.69 11.54 -1.75
CA ASN A 223 20.77 12.49 -0.64
C ASN A 223 22.09 12.39 0.12
N LEU A 224 22.59 11.17 0.37
CA LEU A 224 23.87 10.97 1.02
C LEU A 224 25.02 11.52 0.17
N ALA A 225 24.99 11.26 -1.13
CA ALA A 225 25.93 11.82 -2.09
C ALA A 225 25.93 13.37 -2.06
N SER A 226 24.74 13.97 -2.07
CA SER A 226 24.58 15.43 -2.00
C SER A 226 25.10 16.05 -0.70
N LEU A 227 24.96 15.34 0.43
CA LEU A 227 25.39 15.83 1.74
C LEU A 227 26.88 15.60 2.03
N THR A 228 27.46 14.54 1.49
CA THR A 228 28.83 14.08 1.82
C THR A 228 29.85 14.29 0.69
N GLY A 229 29.38 14.54 -0.53
CA GLY A 229 30.21 14.62 -1.73
C GLY A 229 30.68 13.27 -2.28
N ILE A 230 30.25 12.15 -1.70
CA ILE A 230 30.51 10.80 -2.24
C ILE A 230 29.76 10.65 -3.57
N PRO A 231 30.36 10.08 -4.64
CA PRO A 231 29.65 9.88 -5.91
C PRO A 231 28.43 8.97 -5.78
N ASP A 232 27.29 9.39 -6.35
CA ASP A 232 26.09 8.57 -6.44
C ASP A 232 26.27 7.51 -7.55
N ASN A 233 26.62 6.29 -7.15
CA ASN A 233 26.87 5.17 -8.06
C ASN A 233 26.35 3.85 -7.46
N LEU A 234 26.43 2.78 -8.25
CA LEU A 234 25.96 1.46 -7.84
C LEU A 234 26.57 0.98 -6.51
N MET A 235 27.83 1.32 -6.22
CA MET A 235 28.50 0.90 -4.98
C MET A 235 27.92 1.61 -3.76
N LEU A 236 27.58 2.89 -3.88
CA LEU A 236 26.88 3.62 -2.82
C LEU A 236 25.50 3.01 -2.55
N GLY A 237 24.75 2.71 -3.61
CA GLY A 237 23.46 2.02 -3.52
C GLY A 237 23.55 0.64 -2.84
N ILE A 238 24.53 -0.18 -3.22
CA ILE A 238 24.80 -1.49 -2.56
C ILE A 238 25.15 -1.29 -1.09
N GLY A 239 25.99 -0.30 -0.76
CA GLY A 239 26.34 0.03 0.62
C GLY A 239 25.11 0.40 1.47
N VAL A 240 24.20 1.23 0.92
CA VAL A 240 22.93 1.58 1.56
C VAL A 240 22.07 0.34 1.79
N ILE A 241 21.93 -0.55 0.79
CA ILE A 241 21.18 -1.80 0.92
C ILE A 241 21.73 -2.67 2.05
N LEU A 242 23.05 -2.88 2.08
CA LEU A 242 23.71 -3.71 3.09
C LEU A 242 23.54 -3.10 4.49
N GLY A 243 23.71 -1.78 4.63
CA GLY A 243 23.51 -1.07 5.89
C GLY A 243 22.07 -1.22 6.41
N LEU A 244 21.08 -0.97 5.55
CA LEU A 244 19.66 -1.14 5.91
C LEU A 244 19.32 -2.59 6.25
N SER A 245 19.88 -3.55 5.49
CA SER A 245 19.67 -4.98 5.72
C SER A 245 20.25 -5.43 7.07
N VAL A 246 21.41 -4.93 7.46
CA VAL A 246 22.00 -5.18 8.78
C VAL A 246 21.13 -4.59 9.89
N ILE A 247 20.71 -3.33 9.76
CA ILE A 247 19.82 -2.68 10.76
C ILE A 247 18.51 -3.46 10.91
N PHE A 248 17.89 -3.84 9.79
CA PHE A 248 16.64 -4.61 9.79
C PHE A 248 16.82 -6.00 10.39
N SER A 249 17.90 -6.70 10.05
CA SER A 249 18.20 -8.04 10.56
C SER A 249 18.48 -8.02 12.07
N LEU A 250 19.25 -7.03 12.54
CA LEU A 250 19.51 -6.84 13.98
C LEU A 250 18.24 -6.48 14.74
N SER A 251 17.40 -5.60 14.19
CA SER A 251 16.09 -5.25 14.78
C SER A 251 15.18 -6.47 14.91
N SER A 252 15.15 -7.31 13.88
CA SER A 252 14.38 -8.56 13.88
C SER A 252 14.93 -9.58 14.89
N TYR A 253 16.26 -9.69 15.00
CA TYR A 253 16.95 -10.60 15.93
C TYR A 253 16.71 -10.23 17.40
N ILE A 254 16.72 -8.93 17.75
CA ILE A 254 16.41 -8.43 19.11
C ILE A 254 14.94 -8.70 19.49
N GLY A 255 14.11 -9.03 18.51
CA GLY A 255 12.72 -9.42 18.65
C GLY A 255 11.81 -8.43 17.93
N ILE A 256 11.08 -8.95 16.94
CA ILE A 256 10.05 -8.27 16.14
C ILE A 256 9.16 -7.36 17.00
N GLU A 257 8.70 -7.84 18.16
CA GLU A 257 7.77 -7.09 19.00
C GLU A 257 8.37 -5.83 19.65
N LYS A 258 9.66 -5.82 19.99
CA LYS A 258 10.31 -4.68 20.66
C LYS A 258 11.12 -3.81 19.70
N GLY A 259 11.86 -4.43 18.77
CA GLY A 259 12.70 -3.74 17.79
C GLY A 259 11.87 -2.98 16.77
N MET A 260 10.97 -3.67 16.06
CA MET A 260 10.16 -3.03 15.02
C MET A 260 9.16 -2.02 15.60
N ALA A 261 8.61 -2.27 16.79
CA ALA A 261 7.72 -1.32 17.44
C ALA A 261 8.41 0.03 17.74
N ARG A 262 9.68 -0.02 18.20
CA ARG A 262 10.47 1.21 18.45
C ARG A 262 10.81 1.93 17.15
N LEU A 263 11.25 1.20 16.13
CA LEU A 263 11.60 1.78 14.84
C LEU A 263 10.39 2.42 14.17
N SER A 264 9.26 1.72 14.13
CA SER A 264 7.98 2.22 13.61
C SER A 264 7.52 3.47 14.39
N SER A 265 7.60 3.45 15.72
CA SER A 265 7.26 4.63 16.54
C SER A 265 8.16 5.83 16.22
N ALA A 266 9.48 5.61 16.10
CA ALA A 266 10.43 6.65 15.74
C ALA A 266 10.14 7.25 14.35
N THR A 267 9.81 6.41 13.36
CA THR A 267 9.41 6.87 12.02
C THR A 267 8.21 7.81 12.10
N ILE A 268 7.15 7.45 12.85
CA ILE A 268 5.96 8.31 13.00
C ILE A 268 6.34 9.66 13.59
N TYR A 269 7.15 9.68 14.67
CA TYR A 269 7.55 10.94 15.31
C TYR A 269 8.42 11.79 14.40
N ILE A 270 9.36 11.19 13.66
CA ILE A 270 10.21 11.91 12.69
C ILE A 270 9.34 12.49 11.56
N CYS A 271 8.42 11.71 11.00
CA CYS A 271 7.49 12.19 9.97
C CYS A 271 6.60 13.32 10.50
N ALA A 272 6.03 13.18 11.69
CA ALA A 272 5.20 14.21 12.31
C ALA A 272 5.99 15.50 12.59
N ALA A 273 7.22 15.38 13.09
CA ALA A 273 8.11 16.51 13.29
C ALA A 273 8.45 17.19 11.95
N PHE A 274 8.73 16.41 10.91
CA PHE A 274 9.06 16.93 9.59
C PHE A 274 7.89 17.70 8.96
N VAL A 275 6.67 17.13 9.00
CA VAL A 275 5.44 17.82 8.58
C VAL A 275 5.24 19.11 9.40
N GLY A 276 5.45 19.06 10.71
CA GLY A 276 5.37 20.23 11.58
C GLY A 276 6.37 21.32 11.21
N ILE A 277 7.62 20.96 10.92
CA ILE A 277 8.67 21.89 10.49
C ILE A 277 8.29 22.53 9.16
N ILE A 278 7.86 21.75 8.16
CA ILE A 278 7.41 22.29 6.87
C ILE A 278 6.23 23.23 7.05
N PHE A 279 5.28 22.89 7.93
CA PHE A 279 4.13 23.73 8.20
C PHE A 279 4.52 25.07 8.85
N ILE A 280 5.46 25.06 9.81
CA ILE A 280 5.87 26.26 10.56
C ILE A 280 6.80 27.17 9.73
N ILE A 281 7.78 26.58 9.03
CA ILE A 281 8.76 27.33 8.24
C ILE A 281 8.17 27.74 6.88
N GLY A 282 7.32 26.89 6.30
CA GLY A 282 6.65 27.15 5.04
C GLY A 282 5.47 28.13 5.16
N PRO A 283 4.79 28.42 4.05
CA PRO A 283 3.65 29.34 4.05
C PRO A 283 2.40 28.66 4.65
N SER A 284 2.28 28.61 5.97
CA SER A 284 1.24 27.85 6.69
C SER A 284 -0.17 28.19 6.23
N ALA A 285 -0.46 29.47 5.99
CA ALA A 285 -1.76 29.92 5.48
C ALA A 285 -2.06 29.36 4.09
N LEU A 286 -1.07 29.34 3.19
CA LEU A 286 -1.22 28.75 1.85
C LEU A 286 -1.45 27.24 1.96
N ILE A 287 -0.70 26.54 2.82
CA ILE A 287 -0.87 25.10 3.06
C ILE A 287 -2.30 24.80 3.52
N MET A 288 -2.82 25.55 4.51
CA MET A 288 -4.18 25.36 5.02
C MET A 288 -5.25 25.70 3.98
N ASN A 289 -5.07 26.77 3.21
CA ASN A 289 -6.00 27.16 2.15
C ASN A 289 -6.03 26.11 1.04
N ASN A 290 -4.87 25.63 0.59
CA ASN A 290 -4.76 24.57 -0.43
C ASN A 290 -5.35 23.24 0.07
N LEU A 291 -5.10 22.86 1.33
CA LEU A 291 -5.70 21.67 1.93
C LEU A 291 -7.23 21.78 1.92
N THR A 292 -7.77 22.92 2.37
CA THR A 292 -9.21 23.14 2.45
C THR A 292 -9.86 23.13 1.05
N ASN A 293 -9.26 23.85 0.09
CA ASN A 293 -9.75 23.88 -1.29
C ASN A 293 -9.67 22.50 -1.96
N GLY A 294 -8.54 21.81 -1.80
CA GLY A 294 -8.30 20.48 -2.34
C GLY A 294 -9.31 19.45 -1.86
N ILE A 295 -9.73 19.50 -0.57
CA ILE A 295 -10.81 18.65 -0.05
C ILE A 295 -12.12 18.92 -0.80
N GLY A 296 -12.48 20.20 -0.98
CA GLY A 296 -13.72 20.58 -1.68
C GLY A 296 -13.76 20.06 -3.11
N ILE A 297 -12.67 20.24 -3.86
CA ILE A 297 -12.54 19.76 -5.24
C ILE A 297 -12.55 18.23 -5.28
N MET A 298 -11.72 17.58 -4.46
CA MET A 298 -11.62 16.12 -4.43
C MET A 298 -12.97 15.45 -4.12
N LEU A 299 -13.74 15.97 -3.16
CA LEU A 299 -15.06 15.42 -2.83
C LEU A 299 -16.07 15.64 -3.97
N THR A 300 -16.03 16.79 -4.64
CA THR A 300 -16.95 17.12 -5.74
C THR A 300 -16.64 16.29 -6.98
N GLU A 301 -15.35 16.11 -7.28
CA GLU A 301 -14.86 15.40 -8.47
C GLU A 301 -14.61 13.92 -8.23
N TYR A 302 -14.83 13.39 -7.02
CA TYR A 302 -14.46 12.03 -6.63
C TYR A 302 -14.96 10.96 -7.61
N ILE A 303 -16.23 11.03 -8.01
CA ILE A 303 -16.84 10.09 -8.96
C ILE A 303 -16.21 10.25 -10.34
N ARG A 304 -15.97 11.49 -10.76
CA ARG A 304 -15.35 11.78 -12.06
C ARG A 304 -13.93 11.23 -12.11
N MET A 305 -13.12 11.48 -11.08
CA MET A 305 -11.76 10.94 -10.93
C MET A 305 -11.77 9.40 -10.89
N SER A 306 -12.71 8.80 -10.14
CA SER A 306 -12.87 7.33 -10.02
C SER A 306 -13.35 6.64 -11.29
N THR A 307 -13.86 7.37 -12.28
CA THR A 307 -14.38 6.83 -13.54
C THR A 307 -13.64 7.37 -14.75
N ASN A 308 -12.53 8.06 -14.52
CA ASN A 308 -11.79 8.74 -15.56
C ASN A 308 -10.93 7.77 -16.35
N THR A 309 -11.36 7.45 -17.56
CA THR A 309 -10.66 6.50 -18.44
C THR A 309 -9.87 7.19 -19.55
N ASP A 310 -10.02 8.50 -19.75
CA ASP A 310 -9.54 9.24 -20.92
C ASP A 310 -9.63 8.39 -22.22
N PRO A 311 -10.86 8.00 -22.64
CA PRO A 311 -11.05 6.97 -23.65
C PRO A 311 -10.55 7.37 -25.04
N TYR A 312 -10.28 8.66 -25.26
CA TYR A 312 -9.74 9.19 -26.50
C TYR A 312 -8.23 9.43 -26.45
N GLY A 313 -7.58 9.13 -25.31
CA GLY A 313 -6.13 9.20 -25.14
C GLY A 313 -5.57 10.61 -25.29
N THR A 314 -6.28 11.61 -24.77
CA THR A 314 -5.87 13.02 -24.90
C THR A 314 -4.72 13.40 -23.98
N THR A 315 -4.68 12.84 -22.77
CA THR A 315 -3.60 13.06 -21.80
C THR A 315 -2.95 11.76 -21.32
N LEU A 316 -3.64 10.61 -21.43
CA LEU A 316 -3.23 9.31 -20.89
C LEU A 316 -2.94 9.35 -19.37
N PHE A 317 -3.35 10.41 -18.69
CA PHE A 317 -3.14 10.57 -17.26
C PHE A 317 -3.67 9.40 -16.41
N PRO A 318 -4.90 8.88 -16.61
CA PRO A 318 -5.38 7.82 -15.75
C PRO A 318 -4.62 6.52 -15.97
N GLN A 319 -4.05 6.29 -17.17
CA GLN A 319 -3.21 5.15 -17.50
C GLN A 319 -1.83 5.21 -16.84
N TYR A 320 -1.24 6.41 -16.70
CA TYR A 320 0.08 6.58 -16.10
C TYR A 320 0.06 6.76 -14.57
N TRP A 321 -1.05 7.26 -14.03
CA TRP A 321 -1.12 7.68 -12.62
C TRP A 321 -2.18 6.98 -11.78
N THR A 322 -3.38 6.76 -12.33
CA THR A 322 -4.52 6.28 -11.53
C THR A 322 -4.64 4.74 -11.50
N VAL A 323 -4.36 4.08 -12.64
CA VAL A 323 -4.35 2.61 -12.78
C VAL A 323 -3.06 2.03 -12.23
#